data_AF-R6GSP0-F1
#
_entry.id   AF-R6GSP0-F1
#
_cell.length_a   1.000
_cell.length_b   1.000
_cell.length_c   1.000
_cell.angle_alpha   90.00
_cell.angle_beta   90.00
_cell.angle_gamma   90.00
#
_symmetry.space_group_name_H-M   'P 1'
#
loop_
_entity.id
_entity.type
_entity.pdbx_description
1 polymer ?
#
loop_
_entity_poly.entity_id
_entity_poly.type
_entity_poly.pdbx_seq_one_letter_code
_entity_poly.pdbx_strand_id
1 'polypeptide(L)'
;MKTKEEYEQFIKERFNGRAKELLLRNVELYYQENVEIKKNKYIVGDDVFLKKGAFIHGLGGSSDSYNNFKIFDFVCDNGFIGGDFNGRPTVKILNSVGMWNIKEDMYLKDYITLYSGVTIRYRVGDRKRGLTDYYELVPCGKIEKRFVELNNEPDVWQWSAEQTKEVRFVPSLFSNKNQIAFILNMESDYAEEVSKQDVWNPEYRTEDIMKYFCSNYFLPEMLQGNFNAATTDREAAIMFGITPRLIEGVLVGKKIENDKQALSYINSKLPDCYICNLDGKVIIGNK
;
A
#
# COMPACT_ATOMS: atom_id res chain seq x y z
N MET A 1 -18.55 4.25 14.82
CA MET A 1 -17.43 5.04 14.29
C MET A 1 -17.58 6.46 14.77
N LYS A 2 -16.50 7.26 14.80
CA LYS A 2 -16.65 8.69 15.04
C LYS A 2 -17.38 9.37 13.88
N THR A 3 -18.15 10.42 14.15
CA THR A 3 -18.72 11.29 13.11
C THR A 3 -17.64 12.21 12.55
N LYS A 4 -17.96 12.91 11.45
CA LYS A 4 -17.08 13.93 10.87
C LYS A 4 -16.68 14.97 11.92
N GLU A 5 -17.65 15.47 12.68
CA GLU A 5 -17.47 16.49 13.72
C GLU A 5 -16.56 15.99 14.85
N GLU A 6 -16.70 14.72 15.24
CA GLU A 6 -15.84 14.11 16.26
C GLU A 6 -14.39 13.95 15.78
N TYR A 7 -14.16 13.68 14.50
CA TYR A 7 -12.82 13.68 13.91
C TYR A 7 -12.23 15.10 13.84
N GLU A 8 -13.01 16.08 13.39
CA GLU A 8 -12.58 17.48 13.35
C GLU A 8 -12.22 18.01 14.75
N GLN A 9 -13.02 17.68 15.76
CA GLN A 9 -12.75 18.09 17.13
C GLN A 9 -11.45 17.46 17.65
N PHE A 10 -11.26 16.16 17.43
CA PHE A 10 -10.01 15.48 17.75
C PHE A 10 -8.79 16.13 17.08
N ILE A 11 -8.93 16.56 15.82
CA ILE A 11 -7.88 17.25 15.08
C ILE A 11 -7.58 18.63 15.69
N LYS A 12 -8.62 19.41 15.99
CA LYS A 12 -8.50 20.75 16.59
C LYS A 12 -7.81 20.71 17.95
N GLU A 13 -7.99 19.64 18.72
CA GLU A 13 -7.39 19.46 20.04
C GLU A 13 -5.92 19.01 20.01
N ARG A 14 -5.49 18.28 18.97
CA ARG A 14 -4.19 17.59 18.95
C ARG A 14 -3.16 18.14 17.98
N PHE A 15 -3.60 18.83 16.93
CA PHE A 15 -2.73 19.28 15.84
C PHE A 15 -2.72 20.80 15.78
N ASN A 16 -1.60 21.36 15.31
CA ASN A 16 -1.42 22.80 15.19
C ASN A 16 -0.87 23.17 13.81
N GLY A 17 -0.98 24.46 13.46
CA GLY A 17 -0.44 25.01 12.22
C GLY A 17 -0.91 24.27 10.96
N ARG A 18 0.00 24.13 10.00
CA ARG A 18 -0.28 23.56 8.68
C ARG A 18 -0.75 22.10 8.73
N ALA A 19 -0.25 21.31 9.68
CA ALA A 19 -0.69 19.92 9.85
C ALA A 19 -2.18 19.82 10.22
N LYS A 20 -2.68 20.72 11.07
CA LYS A 20 -4.10 20.81 11.43
C LYS A 20 -4.94 21.16 10.20
N GLU A 21 -4.52 22.16 9.44
CA GLU A 21 -5.24 22.61 8.23
C GLU A 21 -5.28 21.53 7.15
N LEU A 22 -4.20 20.78 6.97
CA LEU A 22 -4.16 19.62 6.08
C LEU A 22 -5.14 18.55 6.55
N LEU A 23 -5.10 18.15 7.82
CA LEU A 23 -5.99 17.11 8.34
C LEU A 23 -7.48 17.48 8.26
N LEU A 24 -7.85 18.73 8.56
CA LEU A 24 -9.24 19.17 8.44
C LEU A 24 -9.74 19.10 6.99
N ARG A 25 -8.93 19.53 6.02
CA ARG A 25 -9.24 19.38 4.58
C ARG A 25 -9.35 17.92 4.17
N ASN A 26 -8.50 17.05 4.72
CA ASN A 26 -8.56 15.61 4.45
C ASN A 26 -9.83 14.97 5.00
N VAL A 27 -10.30 15.39 6.18
CA VAL A 27 -11.60 14.96 6.71
C VAL A 27 -12.74 15.44 5.81
N GLU A 28 -12.72 16.69 5.35
CA GLU A 28 -13.72 17.20 4.41
C GLU A 28 -13.75 16.38 3.11
N LEU A 29 -12.57 16.12 2.52
CA LEU A 29 -12.43 15.31 1.31
C LEU A 29 -12.92 13.86 1.53
N TYR A 30 -12.59 13.24 2.65
CA TYR A 30 -13.03 11.89 2.96
C TYR A 30 -14.57 11.78 3.01
N TYR A 31 -15.23 12.75 3.64
CA TYR A 31 -16.68 12.82 3.78
C TYR A 31 -17.39 13.51 2.60
N GLN A 32 -16.68 13.84 1.52
CA GLN A 32 -17.28 14.51 0.37
C GLN A 32 -18.40 13.65 -0.24
N GLU A 33 -19.59 14.23 -0.32
CA GLU A 33 -20.76 13.61 -0.94
C GLU A 33 -20.72 13.75 -2.47
N ASN A 34 -21.53 12.95 -3.17
CA ASN A 34 -21.70 13.03 -4.64
C ASN A 34 -20.41 12.84 -5.46
N VAL A 35 -19.50 11.99 -4.97
CA VAL A 35 -18.33 11.56 -5.73
C VAL A 35 -18.73 10.37 -6.61
N GLU A 36 -18.60 10.52 -7.92
CA GLU A 36 -18.78 9.43 -8.88
C GLU A 36 -17.44 8.71 -9.11
N ILE A 37 -17.39 7.41 -8.81
CA ILE A 37 -16.23 6.55 -9.06
C ILE A 37 -16.61 5.50 -10.09
N LYS A 38 -16.05 5.63 -11.29
CA LYS A 38 -16.26 4.65 -12.36
C LYS A 38 -15.25 3.52 -12.25
N LYS A 39 -15.67 2.41 -11.66
CA LYS A 39 -14.86 1.19 -11.54
C LYS A 39 -14.71 0.49 -12.89
N ASN A 40 -13.53 -0.07 -13.14
CA ASN A 40 -13.32 -0.97 -14.26
C ASN A 40 -14.17 -2.23 -14.10
N LYS A 41 -14.70 -2.74 -15.22
CA LYS A 41 -15.56 -3.90 -15.28
C LYS A 41 -14.80 -5.09 -15.83
N TYR A 42 -14.71 -6.15 -15.04
CA TYR A 42 -14.02 -7.38 -15.38
C TYR A 42 -14.96 -8.58 -15.33
N ILE A 43 -14.69 -9.57 -16.19
CA ILE A 43 -15.31 -10.90 -16.15
C ILE A 43 -14.29 -11.94 -15.66
N VAL A 44 -14.79 -13.12 -15.28
CA VAL A 44 -13.94 -14.24 -14.85
C VAL A 44 -12.97 -14.62 -15.97
N GLY A 45 -11.68 -14.74 -15.62
CA GLY A 45 -10.59 -15.09 -16.53
C GLY A 45 -9.80 -13.89 -17.10
N ASP A 46 -10.30 -12.67 -16.92
CA ASP A 46 -9.59 -11.46 -17.35
C ASP A 46 -8.29 -11.27 -16.55
N ASP A 47 -7.28 -10.69 -17.21
CA ASP A 47 -6.07 -10.20 -16.55
C ASP A 47 -6.33 -8.81 -15.96
N VAL A 48 -6.07 -8.63 -14.67
CA VAL A 48 -6.19 -7.32 -14.02
C VAL A 48 -5.02 -6.43 -14.42
N PHE A 49 -5.34 -5.21 -14.87
CA PHE A 49 -4.36 -4.18 -15.22
C PHE A 49 -4.34 -3.07 -14.16
N LEU A 50 -3.16 -2.71 -13.70
CA LEU A 50 -2.93 -1.64 -12.72
C LEU A 50 -2.39 -0.41 -13.42
N LYS A 51 -3.06 0.72 -13.25
CA LYS A 51 -2.55 2.02 -13.70
C LYS A 51 -1.52 2.56 -12.73
N LYS A 52 -0.54 3.30 -13.25
CA LYS A 52 0.35 4.13 -12.45
C LYS A 52 -0.47 5.04 -11.54
N GLY A 53 -0.13 5.07 -10.26
CA GLY A 53 -0.86 5.82 -9.23
C GLY A 53 -1.96 5.02 -8.52
N ALA A 54 -2.34 3.84 -9.03
CA ALA A 54 -3.24 2.94 -8.30
C ALA A 54 -2.65 2.56 -6.94
N PHE A 55 -3.53 2.31 -5.96
CA PHE A 55 -3.12 1.92 -4.61
C PHE A 55 -3.50 0.49 -4.29
N ILE A 56 -2.64 -0.18 -3.53
CA ILE A 56 -2.91 -1.50 -2.95
C ILE A 56 -2.73 -1.44 -1.43
N HIS A 57 -3.69 -2.00 -0.70
CA HIS A 57 -3.65 -2.08 0.75
C HIS A 57 -3.91 -3.50 1.24
N GLY A 58 -2.93 -4.10 1.90
CA GLY A 58 -3.07 -5.43 2.49
C GLY A 58 -3.65 -5.38 3.90
N LEU A 59 -4.42 -6.39 4.30
CA LEU A 59 -4.94 -6.51 5.67
C LEU A 59 -3.92 -7.10 6.66
N GLY A 60 -2.67 -7.32 6.22
CA GLY A 60 -1.47 -7.57 7.00
C GLY A 60 -1.63 -8.42 8.27
N GLY A 61 -1.36 -9.72 8.16
CA GLY A 61 -0.85 -10.61 9.21
C GLY A 61 -1.69 -10.78 10.47
N SER A 62 -2.82 -10.09 10.58
CA SER A 62 -3.76 -10.23 11.67
C SER A 62 -4.45 -11.59 11.53
N SER A 63 -4.46 -12.38 12.60
CA SER A 63 -5.28 -13.58 12.69
C SER A 63 -6.74 -13.29 12.35
N ASP A 64 -7.20 -12.06 12.59
CA ASP A 64 -8.58 -11.62 12.30
C ASP A 64 -8.85 -11.49 10.80
N SER A 65 -7.84 -11.19 9.97
CA SER A 65 -8.04 -11.03 8.52
C SER A 65 -8.39 -12.36 7.82
N TYR A 66 -7.92 -13.48 8.35
CA TYR A 66 -8.20 -14.82 7.81
C TYR A 66 -9.28 -15.56 8.61
N ASN A 67 -9.33 -15.41 9.94
CA ASN A 67 -10.19 -16.24 10.78
C ASN A 67 -11.58 -15.64 11.09
N ASN A 68 -11.80 -14.32 10.91
CA ASN A 68 -13.09 -13.71 11.28
C ASN A 68 -13.53 -12.47 10.46
N PHE A 69 -12.81 -12.07 9.41
CA PHE A 69 -13.13 -10.94 8.54
C PHE A 69 -13.34 -9.57 9.23
N LYS A 70 -13.08 -9.43 10.54
CA LYS A 70 -13.41 -8.20 11.28
C LYS A 70 -12.76 -6.94 10.72
N ILE A 71 -11.50 -7.03 10.28
CA ILE A 71 -10.80 -5.90 9.67
C ILE A 71 -11.31 -5.65 8.25
N PHE A 72 -11.63 -6.71 7.50
CA PHE A 72 -12.23 -6.59 6.17
C PHE A 72 -13.57 -5.85 6.24
N ASP A 73 -14.45 -6.26 7.15
CA ASP A 73 -15.76 -5.62 7.39
C ASP A 73 -15.59 -4.15 7.76
N PHE A 74 -14.66 -3.85 8.67
CA PHE A 74 -14.36 -2.47 9.03
C PHE A 74 -14.00 -1.63 7.81
N VAL A 75 -13.13 -2.15 6.93
CA VAL A 75 -12.72 -1.44 5.72
C VAL A 75 -13.86 -1.29 4.72
N CYS A 76 -14.71 -2.30 4.56
CA CYS A 76 -15.87 -2.21 3.66
C CYS A 76 -16.86 -1.13 4.13
N ASP A 77 -17.15 -1.12 5.43
CA ASP A 77 -18.15 -0.21 6.01
C ASP A 77 -17.61 1.23 6.16
N ASN A 78 -16.30 1.37 6.34
CA ASN A 78 -15.71 2.63 6.82
C ASN A 78 -14.42 3.04 6.13
N GLY A 79 -14.02 2.36 5.05
CA GLY A 79 -12.77 2.64 4.35
C GLY A 79 -11.53 2.45 5.20
N PHE A 80 -10.49 3.16 4.80
CA PHE A 80 -9.18 3.08 5.40
C PHE A 80 -8.97 4.33 6.22
N ILE A 81 -8.88 4.21 7.54
CA ILE A 81 -8.66 5.37 8.42
C ILE A 81 -7.44 5.08 9.30
N GLY A 82 -6.56 6.08 9.41
CA GLY A 82 -5.32 6.01 10.18
C GLY A 82 -5.57 5.50 11.59
N GLY A 83 -4.71 4.59 12.05
CA GLY A 83 -4.94 3.85 13.29
C GLY A 83 -5.14 4.74 14.52
N ASP A 84 -4.43 5.87 14.60
CA ASP A 84 -4.54 6.86 15.69
C ASP A 84 -5.93 7.48 15.83
N PHE A 85 -6.70 7.56 14.75
CA PHE A 85 -8.07 8.07 14.76
C PHE A 85 -9.08 7.05 15.30
N ASN A 86 -8.70 5.76 15.32
CA ASN A 86 -9.57 4.65 15.71
C ASN A 86 -9.06 3.87 16.93
N GLY A 87 -8.18 4.48 17.74
CA GLY A 87 -7.65 3.87 18.96
C GLY A 87 -6.71 2.67 18.70
N ARG A 88 -6.12 2.60 17.51
CA ARG A 88 -5.13 1.58 17.11
C ARG A 88 -3.85 2.27 16.59
N PRO A 89 -3.14 3.03 17.45
CA PRO A 89 -1.99 3.81 17.02
C PRO A 89 -0.94 2.91 16.35
N THR A 90 -0.33 3.41 15.27
CA THR A 90 0.77 2.68 14.61
C THR A 90 2.12 3.16 15.14
N VAL A 91 3.18 2.40 14.87
CA VAL A 91 4.53 2.71 15.37
C VAL A 91 5.32 3.62 14.42
N LYS A 92 5.08 3.53 13.10
CA LYS A 92 5.85 4.26 12.08
C LYS A 92 5.04 5.36 11.39
N ILE A 93 3.82 5.04 10.94
CA ILE A 93 2.99 5.90 10.09
C ILE A 93 1.82 6.40 10.92
N LEU A 94 2.02 7.54 11.57
CA LEU A 94 1.05 8.13 12.48
C LEU A 94 -0.02 8.89 11.68
N ASN A 95 -1.26 8.87 12.16
CA ASN A 95 -2.37 9.69 11.67
C ASN A 95 -2.59 9.61 10.14
N SER A 96 -2.15 8.51 9.52
CA SER A 96 -2.21 8.27 8.09
C SER A 96 -2.39 6.78 7.82
N VAL A 97 -2.71 6.44 6.58
CA VAL A 97 -2.80 5.05 6.11
C VAL A 97 -1.70 4.76 5.09
N GLY A 98 -0.87 3.75 5.38
CA GLY A 98 0.13 3.25 4.45
C GLY A 98 -0.52 2.56 3.25
N MET A 99 -0.12 2.93 2.03
CA MET A 99 -0.58 2.36 0.77
C MET A 99 0.61 1.95 -0.09
N TRP A 100 0.50 0.88 -0.85
CA TRP A 100 1.45 0.59 -1.92
C TRP A 100 1.05 1.36 -3.17
N ASN A 101 1.93 2.23 -3.66
CA ASN A 101 1.69 3.08 -4.80
C ASN A 101 2.34 2.48 -6.06
N ILE A 102 1.51 2.12 -7.05
CA ILE A 102 1.96 1.55 -8.31
C ILE A 102 2.70 2.61 -9.14
N LYS A 103 3.95 2.34 -9.49
CA LYS A 103 4.85 3.34 -10.09
C LYS A 103 4.80 3.41 -11.61
N GLU A 104 4.31 2.36 -12.24
CA GLU A 104 4.18 2.24 -13.68
C GLU A 104 2.96 1.40 -14.03
N ASP A 105 2.41 1.64 -15.22
CA ASP A 105 1.34 0.84 -15.78
C ASP A 105 1.82 -0.62 -15.95
N MET A 106 1.13 -1.58 -15.33
CA MET A 106 1.53 -2.99 -15.38
C MET A 106 0.38 -3.95 -15.10
N TYR A 107 0.49 -5.21 -15.51
CA TYR A 107 -0.45 -6.23 -15.07
C TYR A 107 -0.24 -6.59 -13.59
N LEU A 108 -1.34 -6.90 -12.90
CA LEU A 108 -1.30 -7.31 -11.50
C LEU A 108 -0.39 -8.52 -11.28
N LYS A 109 -0.37 -9.49 -12.19
CA LYS A 109 0.53 -10.65 -12.13
C LYS A 109 2.01 -10.27 -12.11
N ASP A 110 2.37 -9.23 -12.86
CA ASP A 110 3.75 -8.75 -12.96
C ASP A 110 4.13 -8.02 -11.68
N TYR A 111 3.21 -7.22 -11.12
CA TYR A 111 3.38 -6.60 -9.81
C TYR A 111 3.55 -7.64 -8.70
N ILE A 112 2.67 -8.66 -8.66
CA ILE A 112 2.74 -9.78 -7.72
C ILE A 112 4.07 -10.51 -7.82
N THR A 113 4.53 -10.80 -9.03
CA THR A 113 5.80 -11.46 -9.27
C THR A 113 6.98 -10.59 -8.82
N LEU A 114 6.92 -9.29 -9.09
CA LEU A 114 7.93 -8.31 -8.69
C LEU A 114 8.06 -8.24 -7.17
N TYR A 115 6.99 -7.89 -6.46
CA TYR A 115 7.08 -7.71 -5.01
C TYR A 115 7.21 -9.04 -4.28
N SER A 116 6.76 -10.16 -4.84
CA SER A 116 7.00 -11.46 -4.19
C SER A 116 8.48 -11.83 -4.17
N GLY A 117 9.34 -11.22 -5.01
CA GLY A 117 10.76 -11.51 -5.02
C GLY A 117 11.55 -10.95 -3.84
N VAL A 118 12.70 -10.32 -4.11
CA VAL A 118 13.59 -9.77 -3.10
C VAL A 118 14.01 -8.35 -3.42
N THR A 119 14.33 -7.58 -2.40
CA THR A 119 15.14 -6.36 -2.55
C THR A 119 16.61 -6.77 -2.43
N ILE A 120 17.39 -6.57 -3.48
CA ILE A 120 18.85 -6.74 -3.43
C ILE A 120 19.48 -5.38 -3.12
N ARG A 121 20.44 -5.39 -2.19
CA ARG A 121 21.44 -4.33 -2.04
C ARG A 121 22.77 -4.86 -2.55
N TYR A 122 23.42 -4.13 -3.43
CA TYR A 122 24.77 -4.46 -3.89
C TYR A 122 25.66 -3.22 -3.90
N ARG A 123 26.96 -3.42 -3.72
CA ARG A 123 27.94 -2.35 -3.56
C ARG A 123 28.94 -2.41 -4.69
N VAL A 124 29.10 -1.30 -5.41
CA VAL A 124 30.02 -1.18 -6.54
C VAL A 124 31.21 -0.30 -6.15
N GLY A 125 32.40 -0.66 -6.63
CA GLY A 125 33.64 0.11 -6.49
C GLY A 125 34.68 -0.55 -5.59
N ASP A 126 35.69 0.22 -5.23
CA ASP A 126 36.83 -0.25 -4.44
C ASP A 126 37.30 0.81 -3.43
N ARG A 127 38.31 0.47 -2.61
CA ARG A 127 38.84 1.38 -1.59
C ARG A 127 39.50 2.66 -2.16
N LYS A 128 39.85 2.70 -3.45
CA LYS A 128 40.45 3.85 -4.13
C LYS A 128 39.40 4.75 -4.78
N ARG A 129 38.38 4.15 -5.41
CA ARG A 129 37.30 4.86 -6.13
C ARG A 129 36.14 5.27 -5.22
N GLY A 130 36.06 4.67 -4.04
CA GLY A 130 34.89 4.78 -3.17
C GLY A 130 33.90 3.66 -3.45
N LEU A 131 33.01 3.43 -2.47
CA LEU A 131 31.99 2.39 -2.53
C LEU A 131 30.61 3.04 -2.58
N THR A 132 29.77 2.61 -3.51
CA THR A 132 28.39 3.10 -3.67
C THR A 132 27.41 1.94 -3.54
N ASP A 133 26.37 2.13 -2.73
CA ASP A 133 25.30 1.15 -2.56
C ASP A 133 24.18 1.39 -3.57
N TYR A 134 23.72 0.31 -4.20
CA TYR A 134 22.60 0.26 -5.12
C TYR A 134 21.54 -0.68 -4.57
N TYR A 135 20.29 -0.39 -4.91
CA TYR A 135 19.13 -1.14 -4.44
C TYR A 135 18.21 -1.42 -5.62
N GLU A 136 17.76 -2.66 -5.75
CA GLU A 136 16.82 -3.06 -6.80
C GLU A 136 15.83 -4.12 -6.32
N LEU A 137 14.65 -4.14 -6.93
CA LEU A 137 13.71 -5.24 -6.80
C LEU A 137 14.01 -6.29 -7.86
N VAL A 138 14.11 -7.54 -7.43
CA VAL A 138 14.29 -8.68 -8.33
C VAL A 138 13.06 -9.57 -8.23
N PRO A 139 12.30 -9.74 -9.33
CA PRO A 139 11.09 -10.55 -9.33
C PRO A 139 11.35 -12.01 -8.94
N CYS A 140 10.33 -12.63 -8.35
CA CYS A 140 10.25 -14.08 -8.20
C CYS A 140 10.59 -14.78 -9.53
N GLY A 141 11.38 -15.86 -9.46
CA GLY A 141 11.84 -16.60 -10.65
C GLY A 141 13.03 -15.98 -11.39
N LYS A 142 13.46 -14.75 -11.06
CA LYS A 142 14.69 -14.13 -11.61
C LYS A 142 15.84 -14.03 -10.61
N ILE A 143 15.60 -14.41 -9.35
CA ILE A 143 16.51 -14.23 -8.23
C ILE A 143 17.86 -14.93 -8.46
N GLU A 144 17.84 -16.23 -8.77
CA GLU A 144 19.06 -17.03 -8.96
C GLU A 144 19.93 -16.48 -10.09
N LYS A 145 19.30 -16.18 -11.24
CA LYS A 145 19.98 -15.56 -12.38
C LYS A 145 20.66 -14.26 -11.97
N ARG A 146 19.98 -13.40 -11.20
CA ARG A 146 20.53 -12.13 -10.77
C ARG A 146 21.71 -12.29 -9.80
N PHE A 147 21.68 -13.28 -8.91
CA PHE A 147 22.83 -13.59 -8.05
C PHE A 147 24.05 -14.05 -8.86
N VAL A 148 23.84 -14.85 -9.91
CA VAL A 148 24.93 -15.24 -10.82
C VAL A 148 25.51 -14.02 -11.53
N GLU A 149 24.67 -13.11 -12.04
CA GLU A 149 25.15 -11.86 -12.66
C GLU A 149 25.98 -11.02 -11.70
N LEU A 150 25.50 -10.79 -10.47
CA LEU A 150 26.21 -10.00 -9.46
C LEU A 150 27.57 -10.60 -9.07
N ASN A 151 27.68 -11.93 -9.03
CA ASN A 151 28.95 -12.60 -8.71
C ASN A 151 29.98 -12.54 -9.86
N ASN A 152 29.54 -12.25 -11.08
CA ASN A 152 30.40 -12.14 -12.25
C ASN A 152 30.68 -10.69 -12.65
N GLU A 153 30.02 -9.71 -12.01
CA GLU A 153 30.24 -8.29 -12.26
C GLU A 153 31.53 -7.82 -11.58
N PRO A 154 32.59 -7.44 -12.32
CA PRO A 154 33.92 -7.23 -11.75
C PRO A 154 34.00 -6.12 -10.70
N ASP A 155 33.13 -5.11 -10.82
CA ASP A 155 33.13 -3.96 -9.91
C ASP A 155 32.20 -4.17 -8.69
N VAL A 156 31.45 -5.27 -8.60
CA VAL A 156 30.61 -5.58 -7.44
C VAL A 156 31.44 -6.19 -6.32
N TRP A 157 31.51 -5.48 -5.19
CA TRP A 157 32.27 -5.90 -4.01
C TRP A 157 31.50 -6.88 -3.12
N GLN A 158 30.22 -6.59 -2.87
CA GLN A 158 29.36 -7.40 -2.01
C GLN A 158 27.89 -7.17 -2.36
N TRP A 159 27.05 -8.14 -2.05
CA TRP A 159 25.59 -8.02 -2.15
C TRP A 159 24.88 -8.76 -1.02
N SER A 160 23.65 -8.34 -0.73
CA SER A 160 22.73 -8.96 0.22
C SER A 160 21.30 -8.89 -0.32
N ALA A 161 20.44 -9.81 0.07
CA ALA A 161 19.03 -9.83 -0.35
C ALA A 161 18.09 -9.94 0.85
N GLU A 162 16.99 -9.19 0.82
CA GLU A 162 15.96 -9.18 1.84
C GLU A 162 14.58 -9.39 1.23
N GLN A 163 13.64 -9.96 1.99
CA GLN A 163 12.23 -9.97 1.57
C GLN A 163 11.73 -8.53 1.36
N THR A 164 10.92 -8.33 0.33
CA THR A 164 10.25 -7.04 0.11
C THR A 164 9.32 -6.71 1.28
N LYS A 165 8.91 -5.45 1.39
CA LYS A 165 8.01 -5.02 2.46
C LYS A 165 6.58 -5.48 2.19
N GLU A 166 6.17 -5.44 0.94
CA GLU A 166 4.88 -5.84 0.42
C GLU A 166 4.48 -7.25 0.92
N VAL A 167 5.38 -8.23 0.80
CA VAL A 167 5.14 -9.63 1.24
C VAL A 167 4.72 -9.73 2.71
N ARG A 168 5.07 -8.76 3.55
CA ARG A 168 4.68 -8.73 4.97
C ARG A 168 3.22 -8.33 5.18
N PHE A 169 2.60 -7.65 4.21
CA PHE A 169 1.28 -7.05 4.36
C PHE A 169 0.24 -7.51 3.32
N VAL A 170 0.64 -7.82 2.09
CA VAL A 170 -0.25 -8.28 1.01
C VAL A 170 -0.10 -9.78 0.74
N PRO A 171 -1.11 -10.45 0.15
CA PRO A 171 -0.96 -11.80 -0.38
C PRO A 171 0.26 -11.91 -1.29
N SER A 172 0.95 -13.06 -1.33
CA SER A 172 2.17 -13.19 -2.14
C SER A 172 2.42 -14.64 -2.57
N LEU A 173 3.32 -14.83 -3.54
CA LEU A 173 3.65 -16.16 -4.05
C LEU A 173 4.40 -17.04 -3.03
N PHE A 174 5.14 -16.44 -2.10
CA PHE A 174 6.01 -17.14 -1.14
C PHE A 174 5.43 -17.27 0.26
N SER A 175 4.32 -16.59 0.57
CA SER A 175 3.75 -16.61 1.91
C SER A 175 2.23 -16.68 1.89
N ASN A 176 1.68 -17.69 2.58
CA ASN A 176 0.26 -17.84 2.84
C ASN A 176 -0.18 -17.15 4.16
N LYS A 177 0.62 -16.19 4.65
CA LYS A 177 0.31 -15.44 5.88
C LYS A 177 -0.81 -14.41 5.64
N ASN A 178 -0.67 -13.62 4.58
CA ASN A 178 -1.64 -12.58 4.20
C ASN A 178 -2.54 -13.13 3.11
N GLN A 179 -3.85 -12.94 3.23
CA GLN A 179 -4.81 -13.56 2.31
C GLN A 179 -5.77 -12.56 1.66
N ILE A 180 -5.79 -11.31 2.09
CA ILE A 180 -6.66 -10.27 1.52
C ILE A 180 -5.85 -8.98 1.35
N ALA A 181 -5.96 -8.39 0.16
CA ALA A 181 -5.60 -7.01 -0.11
C ALA A 181 -6.68 -6.34 -0.96
N PHE A 182 -6.83 -5.04 -0.81
CA PHE A 182 -7.71 -4.21 -1.62
C PHE A 182 -6.90 -3.52 -2.72
N ILE A 183 -7.49 -3.45 -3.90
CA ILE A 183 -7.00 -2.67 -5.04
C ILE A 183 -7.93 -1.45 -5.16
N LEU A 184 -7.35 -0.26 -5.17
CA LEU A 184 -8.09 0.99 -5.23
C LEU A 184 -7.93 1.62 -6.61
N ASN A 185 -9.05 2.04 -7.19
CA ASN A 185 -9.07 2.83 -8.41
C ASN A 185 -8.75 4.29 -8.05
N MET A 186 -7.65 4.79 -8.61
CA MET A 186 -7.14 6.13 -8.35
C MET A 186 -7.24 7.06 -9.58
N GLU A 187 -8.16 6.77 -10.51
CA GLU A 187 -8.24 7.47 -11.80
C GLU A 187 -9.22 8.64 -11.84
N SER A 188 -10.13 8.78 -10.86
CA SER A 188 -11.08 9.90 -10.83
C SER A 188 -10.45 11.18 -10.29
N ASP A 189 -11.02 12.34 -10.65
CA ASP A 189 -10.60 13.66 -10.12
C ASP A 189 -10.56 13.67 -8.58
N TYR A 190 -11.55 13.03 -7.95
CA TYR A 190 -11.58 12.86 -6.50
C TYR A 190 -10.38 12.06 -5.99
N ALA A 191 -10.06 10.95 -6.65
CA ALA A 191 -8.94 10.12 -6.23
C ALA A 191 -7.59 10.80 -6.48
N GLU A 192 -7.48 11.64 -7.52
CA GLU A 192 -6.33 12.51 -7.75
C GLU A 192 -6.14 13.46 -6.55
N GLU A 193 -7.20 14.12 -6.08
CA GLU A 193 -7.15 14.98 -4.89
C GLU A 193 -6.77 14.21 -3.62
N VAL A 194 -7.24 12.97 -3.46
CA VAL A 194 -6.82 12.09 -2.35
C VAL A 194 -5.34 11.75 -2.45
N SER A 195 -4.82 11.49 -3.65
CA SER A 195 -3.42 11.12 -3.85
C SER A 195 -2.44 12.23 -3.47
N LYS A 196 -2.86 13.50 -3.58
CA LYS A 196 -2.07 14.68 -3.20
C LYS A 196 -1.82 14.75 -1.69
N GLN A 197 -2.59 14.02 -0.90
CA GLN A 197 -2.54 13.99 0.57
C GLN A 197 -1.54 12.97 1.11
N ASP A 198 -0.65 12.46 0.26
CA ASP A 198 0.47 11.64 0.68
C ASP A 198 1.47 12.47 1.50
N VAL A 199 1.63 12.14 2.78
CA VAL A 199 2.55 12.86 3.67
C VAL A 199 4.02 12.67 3.30
N TRP A 200 4.34 11.68 2.45
CA TRP A 200 5.68 11.54 1.89
C TRP A 200 5.97 12.49 0.73
N ASN A 201 4.99 13.28 0.28
CA ASN A 201 5.19 14.35 -0.69
C ASN A 201 6.29 15.31 -0.20
N PRO A 202 7.33 15.59 -1.00
CA PRO A 202 8.41 16.52 -0.64
C PRO A 202 7.94 17.88 -0.10
N GLU A 203 6.79 18.37 -0.55
CA GLU A 203 6.20 19.63 -0.07
C GLU A 203 5.88 19.61 1.44
N TYR A 204 5.62 18.43 2.00
CA TYR A 204 5.21 18.24 3.39
C TYR A 204 6.35 17.74 4.29
N ARG A 205 7.56 17.56 3.77
CA ARG A 205 8.74 17.06 4.52
C ARG A 205 9.39 18.13 5.37
N THR A 206 8.61 18.75 6.23
CA THR A 206 9.06 19.73 7.23
C THR A 206 8.79 19.19 8.63
N GLU A 207 9.62 19.55 9.60
CA GLU A 207 9.51 19.03 10.96
C GLU A 207 8.17 19.38 11.62
N ASP A 208 7.63 20.57 11.33
CA ASP A 208 6.34 21.03 11.86
C ASP A 208 5.14 20.18 11.41
N ILE A 209 5.25 19.55 10.24
CA ILE A 209 4.24 18.62 9.70
C ILE A 209 4.58 17.20 10.11
N MET A 210 5.77 16.72 9.76
CA MET A 210 6.16 15.31 9.81
C MET A 210 6.15 14.71 11.21
N LYS A 211 6.37 15.51 12.26
CA LYS A 211 6.27 15.05 13.67
C LYS A 211 4.89 14.49 14.03
N TYR A 212 3.85 14.86 13.27
CA TYR A 212 2.49 14.35 13.47
C TYR A 212 2.21 13.07 12.69
N PHE A 213 3.00 12.77 11.66
CA PHE A 213 2.71 11.67 10.72
C PHE A 213 3.78 10.58 10.72
N CYS A 214 4.89 10.83 11.39
CA CYS A 214 5.99 9.91 11.53
C CYS A 214 6.45 9.90 12.99
N SER A 215 6.77 8.71 13.52
CA SER A 215 7.33 8.64 14.86
C SER A 215 8.73 9.23 14.93
N ASN A 216 9.10 9.75 16.10
CA ASN A 216 10.38 10.40 16.34
C ASN A 216 11.59 9.53 15.95
N TYR A 217 11.45 8.20 16.00
CA TYR A 217 12.50 7.26 15.59
C TYR A 217 12.79 7.32 14.09
N PHE A 218 11.76 7.46 13.25
CA PHE A 218 11.91 7.49 11.79
C PHE A 218 11.96 8.91 11.21
N LEU A 219 11.63 9.93 12.01
CA LEU A 219 11.57 11.33 11.57
C LEU A 219 12.83 11.84 10.86
N PRO A 220 14.07 11.56 11.34
CA PRO A 220 15.28 12.00 10.64
C PRO A 220 15.40 11.42 9.21
N GLU A 221 15.10 10.13 9.05
CA GLU A 221 15.11 9.47 7.74
C GLU A 221 14.03 10.05 6.83
N MET A 222 12.85 10.37 7.36
CA MET A 222 11.78 10.92 6.52
C MET A 222 12.03 12.37 6.08
N LEU A 223 12.78 13.15 6.86
CA LEU A 223 13.14 14.53 6.53
C LEU A 223 14.32 14.61 5.55
N GLN A 224 15.32 13.72 5.66
CA GLN A 224 16.61 13.86 4.97
C GLN A 224 17.04 12.61 4.18
N GLY A 225 16.30 11.50 4.27
CA GLY A 225 16.67 10.24 3.67
C GLY A 225 16.42 10.18 2.15
N ASN A 226 17.28 9.42 1.47
CA ASN A 226 17.10 9.07 0.07
C ASN A 226 16.18 7.86 -0.03
N PHE A 227 15.01 8.03 -0.65
CA PHE A 227 14.06 6.94 -0.82
C PHE A 227 14.43 6.08 -2.03
N ASN A 228 14.44 4.77 -1.84
CA ASN A 228 14.86 3.77 -2.82
C ASN A 228 14.09 2.45 -2.59
N ALA A 229 14.42 1.42 -3.38
CA ALA A 229 13.72 0.15 -3.40
C ALA A 229 13.65 -0.57 -2.02
N ALA A 230 14.56 -0.28 -1.09
CA ALA A 230 14.54 -0.82 0.27
C ALA A 230 13.70 0.02 1.25
N THR A 231 13.44 1.29 0.94
CA THR A 231 12.83 2.26 1.85
C THR A 231 11.37 2.57 1.46
N THR A 232 10.98 3.83 1.32
CA THR A 232 9.58 4.29 1.19
C THR A 232 9.22 4.72 -0.23
N ASP A 233 10.08 4.48 -1.22
CA ASP A 233 9.84 4.98 -2.59
C ASP A 233 8.54 4.47 -3.21
N ARG A 234 8.07 3.28 -2.81
CA ARG A 234 6.82 2.62 -3.24
C ARG A 234 5.69 2.68 -2.22
N GLU A 235 5.95 3.24 -1.04
CA GLU A 235 4.95 3.43 0.00
C GLU A 235 4.39 4.86 -0.13
N ALA A 236 3.08 5.01 -0.06
CA ALA A 236 2.39 6.27 0.18
C ALA A 236 1.82 6.24 1.60
N ALA A 237 1.63 7.39 2.23
CA ALA A 237 0.93 7.50 3.51
C ALA A 237 -0.12 8.61 3.43
N ILE A 238 -1.37 8.22 3.21
CA ILE A 238 -2.46 9.17 3.01
C ILE A 238 -2.94 9.68 4.36
N MET A 239 -2.86 11.00 4.56
CA MET A 239 -3.30 11.66 5.79
C MET A 239 -4.77 11.35 6.08
N PHE A 240 -5.10 11.12 7.35
CA PHE A 240 -6.43 10.74 7.82
C PHE A 240 -6.96 9.41 7.27
N GLY A 241 -7.32 9.33 5.99
CA GLY A 241 -7.92 8.13 5.44
C GLY A 241 -8.42 8.22 3.99
N ILE A 242 -8.91 7.09 3.49
CA ILE A 242 -9.45 6.90 2.14
C ILE A 242 -10.82 6.22 2.24
N THR A 243 -11.82 6.78 1.56
CA THR A 243 -13.20 6.26 1.52
C THR A 243 -13.26 4.85 0.90
N PRO A 244 -14.18 3.96 1.33
CA PRO A 244 -14.31 2.63 0.73
C PRO A 244 -14.79 2.66 -0.72
N ARG A 245 -15.34 3.80 -1.19
CA ARG A 245 -15.82 3.99 -2.57
C ARG A 245 -14.72 3.78 -3.62
N LEU A 246 -13.46 3.98 -3.26
CA LEU A 246 -12.31 3.78 -4.16
C LEU A 246 -11.90 2.31 -4.30
N ILE A 247 -12.42 1.40 -3.46
CA ILE A 247 -12.12 -0.03 -3.59
C ILE A 247 -12.69 -0.53 -4.91
N GLU A 248 -11.83 -1.02 -5.79
CA GLU A 248 -12.20 -1.52 -7.12
C GLU A 248 -12.18 -3.05 -7.17
N GLY A 249 -11.23 -3.65 -6.45
CA GLY A 249 -11.04 -5.09 -6.45
C GLY A 249 -10.43 -5.62 -5.16
N VAL A 250 -10.52 -6.93 -4.98
CA VAL A 250 -9.92 -7.66 -3.86
C VAL A 250 -8.96 -8.71 -4.42
N LEU A 251 -7.69 -8.62 -4.02
CA LEU A 251 -6.68 -9.65 -4.26
C LEU A 251 -6.74 -10.66 -3.11
N VAL A 252 -6.92 -11.94 -3.45
CA VAL A 252 -6.93 -13.04 -2.48
C VAL A 252 -5.72 -13.95 -2.60
N GLY A 253 -5.27 -14.48 -1.47
CA GLY A 253 -4.23 -15.51 -1.41
C GLY A 253 -4.76 -16.93 -1.64
N LYS A 254 -3.83 -17.89 -1.78
CA LYS A 254 -4.13 -19.30 -2.14
C LYS A 254 -5.14 -20.00 -1.24
N LYS A 255 -5.23 -19.63 0.05
CA LYS A 255 -6.19 -20.26 0.97
C LYS A 255 -7.62 -19.79 0.67
N ILE A 256 -7.81 -18.47 0.56
CA ILE A 256 -9.13 -17.88 0.27
C ILE A 256 -9.58 -18.18 -1.15
N GLU A 257 -8.65 -18.22 -2.11
CA GLU A 257 -8.93 -18.60 -3.50
C GLU A 257 -9.69 -19.93 -3.62
N ASN A 258 -9.43 -20.87 -2.72
CA ASN A 258 -10.05 -22.20 -2.71
C ASN A 258 -11.21 -22.33 -1.70
N ASP A 259 -11.54 -21.24 -0.98
CA ASP A 259 -12.61 -21.21 0.01
C ASP A 259 -13.85 -20.50 -0.55
N LYS A 260 -14.83 -21.29 -0.98
CA LYS A 260 -16.08 -20.79 -1.56
C LYS A 260 -16.89 -19.94 -0.58
N GLN A 261 -16.85 -20.23 0.71
CA GLN A 261 -17.61 -19.46 1.71
C GLN A 261 -16.96 -18.09 1.90
N ALA A 262 -15.63 -18.05 2.03
CA ALA A 262 -14.87 -16.80 2.12
C ALA A 262 -15.08 -15.92 0.86
N LEU A 263 -14.98 -16.50 -0.34
CA LEU A 263 -15.21 -15.77 -1.59
C LEU A 263 -16.63 -15.23 -1.71
N SER A 264 -17.64 -16.04 -1.36
CA SER A 264 -19.04 -15.60 -1.34
C SER A 264 -19.27 -14.48 -0.35
N TYR A 265 -18.60 -14.53 0.81
CA TYR A 265 -18.68 -13.49 1.82
C TYR A 265 -18.08 -12.17 1.32
N ILE A 266 -16.85 -12.19 0.80
CA ILE A 266 -16.19 -11.01 0.21
C ILE A 266 -17.07 -10.38 -0.86
N ASN A 267 -17.59 -11.18 -1.79
CA ASN A 267 -18.46 -10.71 -2.86
C ASN A 267 -19.77 -10.10 -2.34
N SER A 268 -20.34 -10.64 -1.26
CA SER A 268 -21.56 -10.08 -0.65
C SER A 268 -21.34 -8.70 -0.02
N LYS A 269 -20.13 -8.41 0.46
CA LYS A 269 -19.77 -7.12 1.07
C LYS A 269 -19.36 -6.06 0.05
N LEU A 270 -18.79 -6.49 -1.07
CA LEU A 270 -18.33 -5.62 -2.16
C LEU A 270 -18.85 -6.12 -3.51
N PRO A 271 -20.18 -6.10 -3.76
CA PRO A 271 -20.79 -6.71 -4.93
C PRO A 271 -20.46 -6.03 -6.26
N ASP A 272 -19.92 -4.81 -6.22
CA ASP A 272 -19.51 -4.03 -7.38
C ASP A 272 -17.98 -4.07 -7.62
N CYS A 273 -17.26 -4.88 -6.84
CA CYS A 273 -15.82 -5.09 -6.94
C CYS A 273 -15.49 -6.48 -7.49
N TYR A 274 -14.40 -6.61 -8.25
CA TYR A 274 -13.94 -7.92 -8.71
C TYR A 274 -13.08 -8.59 -7.63
N ILE A 275 -12.99 -9.92 -7.68
CA ILE A 275 -12.04 -10.69 -6.86
C ILE A 275 -11.04 -11.36 -7.81
N CYS A 276 -9.75 -11.24 -7.49
CA CYS A 276 -8.66 -11.78 -8.29
C CYS A 276 -7.67 -12.60 -7.44
N ASN A 277 -6.99 -13.54 -8.08
CA ASN A 277 -6.04 -14.44 -7.44
C ASN A 277 -4.57 -13.99 -7.64
N LEU A 278 -3.64 -14.80 -7.14
CA LEU A 278 -2.20 -14.51 -7.23
C LEU A 278 -1.62 -14.61 -8.65
N ASP A 279 -2.36 -15.17 -9.61
CA ASP A 279 -1.99 -15.15 -11.03
C ASP A 279 -2.41 -13.84 -11.72
N GLY A 280 -2.97 -12.89 -10.96
CA GLY A 280 -3.52 -11.64 -11.48
C GLY A 280 -4.80 -11.83 -12.28
N LYS A 281 -5.47 -12.98 -12.14
CA LYS A 281 -6.68 -13.35 -12.87
C LYS A 281 -7.92 -13.10 -12.04
N VAL A 282 -8.95 -12.56 -12.69
CA VAL A 282 -10.27 -12.40 -12.07
C VAL A 282 -10.94 -13.76 -11.91
N ILE A 283 -11.36 -14.07 -10.68
CA ILE A 283 -12.05 -15.31 -10.31
C ILE A 283 -13.52 -15.08 -9.99
N ILE A 284 -13.90 -13.84 -9.63
CA ILE A 284 -15.29 -13.36 -9.53
C ILE A 284 -15.34 -11.97 -10.17
N GLY A 285 -16.15 -11.80 -11.20
CA GLY A 285 -16.31 -10.53 -11.93
C GLY A 285 -17.31 -9.58 -11.27
N ASN A 286 -17.28 -8.31 -11.66
CA ASN A 286 -18.13 -7.24 -11.13
C ASN A 286 -19.03 -6.59 -12.20
N LYS A 287 -19.32 -7.37 -13.23
CA LYS A 287 -20.07 -6.93 -14.41
C LYS A 287 -21.57 -6.95 -14.16
#